data_AF-X1M399-F1
#
_entry.id   AF-X1M399-F1
#
_cell.length_a   1.000
_cell.length_b   1.000
_cell.length_c   1.000
_cell.angle_alpha   90.00
_cell.angle_beta   90.00
_cell.angle_gamma   90.00
#
_symmetry.space_group_name_H-M   'P 1'
#
loop_
_entity.id
_entity.type
_entity.pdbx_description
1 polymer ?
#
loop_
_entity_poly.entity_id
_entity_poly.type
_entity_poly.pdbx_seq_one_letter_code
_entity_poly.pdbx_strand_id
1 'polypeptide(L)' 'DIEDNIVFSANTQYGGNTIGLKKLAMRPAIHKASREGWLTEHMFIMGISGPGKRVTYLMGAFPSACSL' A
#
# COMPACT_ATOMS: atom_id res chain seq x y z
N ASP A 1 -2.06 11.02 -14.25
CA ASP A 1 -1.75 12.44 -14.08
C ASP A 1 -1.33 12.68 -12.63
N ILE A 2 -0.17 13.29 -12.45
CA ILE A 2 0.41 13.61 -11.14
C ILE A 2 -0.01 15.00 -10.65
N GLU A 3 -0.53 15.85 -11.55
CA GLU A 3 -1.01 17.19 -11.21
C GLU A 3 -2.42 17.11 -10.63
N ASP A 4 -3.35 16.44 -11.32
CA ASP A 4 -4.73 16.24 -10.83
C ASP A 4 -4.92 14.95 -10.01
N ASN A 5 -3.86 14.15 -9.79
CA ASN A 5 -3.89 12.85 -9.09
C ASN A 5 -4.84 11.81 -9.72
N ILE A 6 -5.03 11.87 -11.04
CA ILE A 6 -5.95 10.99 -11.76
C ILE A 6 -5.21 9.77 -12.33
N VAL A 7 -5.78 8.58 -12.16
CA VAL A 7 -5.24 7.34 -12.73
C VAL A 7 -6.23 6.75 -13.73
N PHE A 8 -5.78 6.60 -14.97
CA PHE A 8 -6.57 6.00 -16.05
C PHE A 8 -6.20 4.53 -16.23
N SER A 9 -7.21 3.68 -16.36
CA SER A 9 -7.06 2.27 -16.72
C SER A 9 -8.21 1.85 -17.63
N ALA A 10 -7.89 1.28 -18.79
CA ALA A 10 -8.87 0.89 -19.80
C ALA A 10 -8.56 -0.53 -20.33
N ASN A 11 -9.60 -1.25 -20.75
CA ASN A 11 -9.53 -2.55 -21.44
C ASN A 11 -8.76 -3.66 -20.68
N THR A 12 -8.73 -3.61 -19.34
CA THR A 12 -8.09 -4.64 -18.52
C THR A 12 -9.03 -5.12 -17.41
N GLN A 13 -9.16 -6.44 -17.27
CA GLN A 13 -9.97 -7.09 -16.23
C GLN A 13 -9.10 -7.72 -15.12
N TYR A 14 -7.78 -7.61 -15.23
CA TYR A 14 -6.86 -8.15 -14.25
C TYR A 14 -6.81 -7.25 -13.02
N GLY A 15 -7.13 -7.78 -11.85
CA GLY A 15 -7.39 -6.97 -10.64
C GLY A 15 -6.25 -6.02 -10.22
N GLY A 16 -5.00 -6.30 -10.59
CA GLY A 16 -3.88 -5.37 -10.37
C GLY A 16 -3.99 -4.05 -11.14
N ASN A 17 -4.68 -4.07 -12.28
CA ASN A 17 -4.85 -2.94 -13.19
C ASN A 17 -6.30 -2.43 -13.22
N THR A 18 -7.27 -3.17 -12.69
CA THR A 18 -8.69 -2.77 -12.70
C THR A 18 -9.14 -2.17 -11.35
N ILE A 19 -8.54 -2.60 -10.24
CA ILE A 19 -8.95 -2.13 -8.91
C ILE A 19 -8.25 -0.80 -8.61
N GLY A 20 -8.99 0.30 -8.76
CA GLY A 20 -8.51 1.66 -8.53
C GLY A 20 -7.87 1.85 -7.15
N LEU A 21 -8.44 1.27 -6.10
CA LEU A 21 -7.95 1.37 -4.71
C LEU A 21 -6.72 0.50 -4.40
N LYS A 22 -6.19 -0.24 -5.37
CA LYS A 22 -5.01 -1.11 -5.20
C LYS A 22 -3.73 -0.39 -5.65
N LYS A 23 -2.98 -1.00 -6.58
CA LYS A 23 -1.72 -0.45 -7.10
C LYS A 23 -1.91 0.88 -7.83
N LEU A 24 -3.11 1.12 -8.36
CA LEU A 24 -3.43 2.37 -9.04
C LEU A 24 -3.44 3.55 -8.06
N ALA A 25 -4.08 3.43 -6.89
CA ALA A 25 -4.08 4.47 -5.84
C ALA A 25 -2.74 4.60 -5.10
N MET A 26 -1.97 3.51 -4.96
CA MET A 26 -0.68 3.53 -4.25
C MET A 26 0.36 4.45 -4.93
N ARG A 27 0.39 4.51 -6.27
CA ARG A 27 1.36 5.32 -7.02
C ARG A 27 1.25 6.84 -6.78
N PRO A 28 0.06 7.48 -6.92
CA PRO A 28 -0.08 8.89 -6.58
C PRO A 28 0.06 9.14 -5.07
N ALA A 29 -0.33 8.17 -4.22
CA ALA A 29 -0.15 8.28 -2.79
C ALA A 29 1.33 8.37 -2.37
N ILE A 30 2.26 7.65 -3.02
CA ILE A 30 3.71 7.80 -2.79
C ILE A 30 4.17 9.23 -3.07
N HIS A 31 3.75 9.82 -4.19
CA HIS A 31 4.12 11.18 -4.56
C HIS A 31 3.57 12.20 -3.55
N LYS A 32 2.32 12.02 -3.12
CA LYS A 32 1.70 12.86 -2.09
C LYS A 32 2.39 12.73 -0.73
N ALA A 33 2.68 11.51 -0.30
CA ALA A 33 3.35 11.22 0.97
C ALA A 33 4.75 11.85 1.03
N SER A 34 5.52 11.77 -0.06
CA SER A 34 6.82 12.44 -0.18
C SER A 34 6.73 13.97 -0.05
N ARG A 35 5.63 14.59 -0.47
CA ARG A 35 5.42 16.05 -0.36
C ARG A 35 4.90 16.49 1.01
N GLU A 36 4.11 15.65 1.66
CA GLU A 36 3.43 15.94 2.93
C GLU A 36 4.18 15.39 4.16
N GLY A 37 5.33 14.72 3.96
CA GLY A 37 6.20 14.26 5.06
C GLY A 37 5.70 13.01 5.77
N TRP A 38 4.87 12.19 5.14
CA TRP A 38 4.44 10.88 5.64
C TRP A 38 4.89 9.75 4.70
N LEU A 39 4.67 8.50 5.11
CA LEU A 39 5.15 7.32 4.38
C LEU A 39 3.99 6.54 3.74
N THR A 40 4.12 6.22 2.46
CA THR A 40 3.26 5.26 1.75
C THR A 40 4.14 4.11 1.27
N GLU A 41 4.04 2.96 1.94
CA GLU A 41 4.87 1.79 1.65
C GLU A 41 4.03 0.53 1.46
N HIS A 42 4.54 -0.41 0.66
CA HIS A 42 3.92 -1.72 0.49
C HIS A 42 4.31 -2.65 1.65
N MET A 43 3.77 -2.36 2.82
CA MET A 43 4.04 -3.09 4.07
C MET A 43 2.77 -3.75 4.61
N PHE A 44 2.93 -4.93 5.20
CA PHE A 44 1.89 -5.47 6.08
C PHE A 44 2.12 -4.95 7.50
N ILE A 45 1.03 -4.80 8.25
CA ILE A 45 1.05 -4.46 9.67
C ILE A 45 0.45 -5.65 10.44
N MET A 46 1.17 -6.15 11.44
CA MET A 46 0.74 -7.26 12.27
C MET A 46 0.80 -6.88 13.75
N GLY A 47 -0.27 -7.15 14.50
CA GLY A 47 -0.29 -7.02 15.95
C GLY A 47 -0.09 -8.38 16.62
N ILE A 48 0.91 -8.49 17.50
CA ILE A 48 1.16 -9.68 18.32
C ILE A 48 0.77 -9.36 19.77
N SER A 49 -0.20 -10.11 20.29
CA SER A 49 -0.64 -10.00 21.68
C SER A 49 0.25 -10.85 22.59
N GLY A 50 0.92 -10.22 23.55
CA GLY A 50 1.76 -10.86 24.56
C GLY A 50 1.10 -10.92 25.95
N PRO A 51 1.76 -11.58 26.91
CA PRO A 51 1.31 -11.63 28.29
C PRO A 51 1.19 -10.21 28.88
N GLY A 52 0.17 -9.99 29.72
CA GLY A 52 -0.11 -8.68 30.33
C GLY A 52 -0.89 -7.71 29.44
N LYS A 53 -1.66 -8.20 28.46
CA LYS A 53 -2.45 -7.39 27.51
C LYS A 53 -1.61 -6.43 26.65
N ARG A 54 -0.29 -6.67 26.52
CA ARG A 54 0.59 -5.88 25.65
C ARG A 54 0.37 -6.29 24.20
N VAL A 55 0.13 -5.32 23.31
CA VAL A 55 0.11 -5.54 21.86
C VAL A 55 1.38 -4.92 21.27
N THR A 56 2.18 -5.74 20.58
CA THR A 56 3.34 -5.28 19.83
C THR A 56 2.98 -5.25 18.35
N TYR A 57 3.12 -4.10 17.70
CA TYR A 57 2.90 -3.97 16.27
C TYR A 57 4.21 -4.11 15.52
N LEU A 58 4.23 -4.98 14.51
CA LEU A 58 5.32 -5.20 13.60
C LEU A 58 4.90 -4.73 12.20
N MET A 59 5.83 -4.13 11.49
CA MET A 59 5.68 -3.78 10.08
C MET A 59 6.78 -4.49 9.28
N GLY A 60 6.44 -4.98 8.09
CA GLY A 60 7.40 -5.61 7.20
C GLY A 60 7.00 -5.45 5.74
N ALA A 61 8.00 -5.42 4.86
CA ALA A 61 7.82 -5.41 3.41
C ALA A 61 8.36 -6.72 2.84
N PHE A 62 7.53 -7.45 2.11
CA PHE A 62 7.95 -8.62 1.33
C PHE A 62 7.78 -8.34 -0.16
N PRO A 63 8.72 -8.78 -1.02
CA PRO A 63 8.50 -8.78 -2.45
C PRO A 63 7.26 -9.63 -2.79
N SER A 64 6.59 -9.31 -3.89
CA SER A 64 5.40 -10.08 -4.30
C SER A 64 5.75 -11.56 -4.46
N ALA A 65 4.90 -12.43 -3.91
CA ALA A 65 5.03 -13.88 -3.94
C ALA A 65 6.16 -14.50 -3.08
N CYS A 66 6.70 -13.78 -2.10
CA CYS A 66 7.76 -14.29 -1.20
C CYS A 66 7.27 -14.89 0.13
N SER A 67 5.97 -15.13 0.30
CA SER A 67 5.40 -15.68 1.55
C SER A 67 4.84 -17.11 1.39
N LEU A 68 5.30 -17.83 0.36
CA LEU A 68 5.11 -19.27 0.18
C LEU A 68 6.33 -20.02 0.69
#